data_AF-F1LF42-F1
#
_entry.id   AF-F1LF42-F1
#
_cell.length_a   1.000
_cell.length_b   1.000
_cell.length_c   1.000
_cell.angle_alpha   90.00
_cell.angle_beta   90.00
_cell.angle_gamma   90.00
#
_symmetry.space_group_name_H-M   'P 1'
#
loop_
_entity.id
_entity.type
_entity.pdbx_description
1 polymer ?
#
loop_
_entity_poly.entity_id
_entity_poly.type
_entity_poly.pdbx_seq_one_letter_code
_entity_poly.pdbx_strand_id
1 'polypeptide(L)'
;MMKKCCYCRSELPETKPGTAAEVQCDKCKKNEAKYKRKPTVCMYCQLPAAFLDNKCVWCCYSERKNGPPVACAQCKLKAAFPKDPSQRDKPLLCRMCLMAHKATSKGLAKEAQSSQKQSVIVKQATHRKRKHDDANEHRHKFSKSSLATDVGAEHAQSEHLLVVQQYKDEIHELQKKCAEKERLILERDKKIASLSAEMMQMERDSKARILQLQKQHQELTRTLHEQIRTLSKQVRQLQKGS
;
A
#
# COMPACT_ATOMS: atom_id res chain seq x y z
N MET A 1 30.19 5.98 4.58
CA MET A 1 29.08 5.16 4.04
C MET A 1 27.78 5.79 4.51
N MET A 2 26.96 6.31 3.58
CA MET A 2 25.75 7.05 3.96
C MET A 2 24.75 6.17 4.72
N LYS A 3 24.30 6.62 5.90
CA LYS A 3 23.29 5.92 6.69
C LYS A 3 21.92 6.08 6.02
N LYS A 4 21.06 5.06 6.12
CA LYS A 4 19.69 5.10 5.59
C LYS A 4 18.69 5.12 6.73
N CYS A 5 17.59 5.83 6.53
CA CYS A 5 16.50 5.83 7.49
C CYS A 5 15.91 4.41 7.66
N CYS A 6 15.76 3.96 8.91
CA CYS A 6 15.16 2.66 9.26
C CYS A 6 13.76 2.45 8.66
N TYR A 7 12.97 3.51 8.51
CA TYR A 7 11.60 3.44 7.97
C TYR A 7 11.54 3.63 6.45
N CYS A 8 11.94 4.81 5.94
CA CYS A 8 11.72 5.16 4.54
C CYS A 8 12.92 4.89 3.62
N ARG A 9 14.04 4.39 4.18
CA ARG A 9 15.31 4.11 3.49
C ARG A 9 15.93 5.30 2.75
N SER A 10 15.47 6.53 3.02
CA SER A 10 16.13 7.75 2.53
C SER A 10 17.53 7.85 3.09
N GLU A 11 18.46 8.33 2.26
CA GLU A 11 19.83 8.64 2.67
C GLU A 11 19.84 9.80 3.68
N LEU A 12 20.70 9.69 4.68
CA LEU A 12 20.88 10.67 5.74
C LEU A 12 22.34 11.15 5.76
N PRO A 13 22.56 12.45 6.02
CA PRO A 13 23.91 12.98 6.22
C PRO A 13 24.58 12.26 7.39
N GLU A 14 25.89 12.04 7.29
CA GLU A 14 26.67 11.36 8.32
C GLU A 14 26.76 12.24 9.57
N THR A 15 25.84 12.08 10.51
CA THR A 15 25.95 12.72 11.82
C THR A 15 25.65 11.73 12.94
N LYS A 16 26.65 11.59 13.83
CA LYS A 16 26.69 10.89 15.13
C LYS A 16 26.67 9.34 15.15
N PRO A 17 27.42 8.73 16.10
CA PRO A 17 27.47 7.29 16.30
C PRO A 17 26.12 6.82 16.83
N GLY A 18 25.61 5.78 16.20
CA GLY A 18 24.30 5.20 16.43
C GLY A 18 24.19 4.02 15.49
N THR A 19 23.76 2.87 16.01
CA THR A 19 23.65 1.63 15.24
C THR A 19 22.74 1.85 14.04
N ALA A 20 23.04 1.22 12.90
CA ALA A 20 22.31 1.43 11.63
C ALA A 20 20.80 1.11 11.74
N ALA A 21 20.39 0.39 12.79
CA ALA A 21 19.01 0.00 13.06
C ALA A 21 18.11 1.14 13.57
N GLU A 22 18.65 2.17 14.23
CA GLU A 22 17.83 3.19 14.92
C GLU A 22 17.77 4.55 14.22
N VAL A 23 18.54 4.74 13.15
CA VAL A 23 18.65 6.07 12.53
C VAL A 23 17.36 6.40 11.76
N GLN A 24 16.55 7.31 12.33
CA GLN A 24 15.28 7.78 11.77
C GLN A 24 15.42 9.19 11.16
N CYS A 25 14.87 9.40 9.96
CA CYS A 25 14.85 10.73 9.33
C CYS A 25 13.79 11.64 9.95
N ASP A 26 14.00 12.96 9.89
CA ASP A 26 13.07 13.95 10.44
C ASP A 26 11.67 13.85 9.86
N LYS A 27 11.55 13.43 8.59
CA LYS A 27 10.24 13.21 7.96
C LYS A 27 9.48 12.08 8.64
N CYS A 28 10.16 10.97 8.97
CA CYS A 28 9.52 9.88 9.67
C CYS A 28 9.28 10.21 11.15
N LYS A 29 10.16 10.99 11.80
CA LYS A 29 9.92 11.51 13.16
C LYS A 29 8.64 12.35 13.22
N LYS A 30 8.48 13.29 12.27
CA LYS A 30 7.27 14.11 12.15
C LYS A 30 6.02 13.28 11.87
N ASN A 31 6.13 12.21 11.07
CA ASN A 31 5.01 11.31 10.84
C ASN A 31 4.63 10.54 12.11
N GLU A 32 5.59 9.98 12.86
CA GLU A 32 5.28 9.32 14.14
C GLU A 32 4.57 10.27 15.09
N ALA A 33 5.05 11.51 15.22
CA ALA A 33 4.40 12.53 16.06
C ALA A 33 2.99 12.88 15.57
N LYS A 34 2.80 13.04 14.25
CA LYS A 34 1.51 13.40 13.64
C LYS A 34 0.47 12.29 13.80
N TYR A 35 0.85 11.05 13.50
CA TYR A 35 -0.06 9.90 13.50
C TYR A 35 -0.10 9.17 14.84
N LYS A 36 0.69 9.63 15.83
CA LYS A 36 0.76 9.13 17.21
C LYS A 36 0.92 7.60 17.30
N ARG A 37 1.67 7.00 16.36
CA ARG A 37 1.87 5.55 16.28
C ARG A 37 3.21 5.19 15.66
N LYS A 38 3.72 4.01 16.03
CA LYS A 38 4.84 3.37 15.31
C LYS A 38 4.36 2.86 13.95
N PRO A 39 5.16 3.00 12.88
CA PRO A 39 4.76 2.56 11.56
C PRO A 39 4.75 1.04 11.47
N THR A 40 3.73 0.50 10.79
CA THR A 40 3.71 -0.90 10.36
C THR A 40 4.34 -1.06 8.98
N VAL A 41 4.26 -2.26 8.39
CA VAL A 41 4.74 -2.51 7.02
C VAL A 41 3.72 -1.99 6.00
N CYS A 42 4.18 -1.23 5.02
CA CYS A 42 3.37 -0.71 3.93
C CYS A 42 2.92 -1.83 3.00
N MET A 43 1.60 -1.96 2.76
CA MET A 43 1.03 -2.99 1.89
C MET A 43 1.55 -2.93 0.44
N TYR A 44 2.01 -1.77 -0.05
CA TYR A 44 2.52 -1.61 -1.41
C TYR A 44 4.03 -1.76 -1.48
N CYS A 45 4.78 -0.85 -0.84
CA CYS A 45 6.24 -0.82 -0.97
C CYS A 45 6.99 -1.68 0.06
N GLN A 46 6.27 -2.34 0.97
CA GLN A 46 6.82 -3.20 2.03
C GLN A 46 7.85 -2.54 2.96
N LEU A 47 7.95 -1.21 2.94
CA LEU A 47 8.76 -0.48 3.91
C LEU A 47 8.06 -0.44 5.27
N PRO A 48 8.79 -0.51 6.40
CA PRO A 48 8.24 -0.31 7.74
C PRO A 48 7.94 1.18 7.96
N ALA A 49 7.05 1.74 7.15
CA ALA A 49 6.76 3.17 7.09
C ALA A 49 5.25 3.42 6.92
N ALA A 50 4.40 2.46 7.26
CA ALA A 50 2.95 2.59 7.18
C ALA A 50 2.40 3.39 8.36
N PHE A 51 2.26 4.70 8.14
CA PHE A 51 1.74 5.63 9.13
C PHE A 51 0.22 5.84 9.02
N LEU A 52 -0.39 5.51 7.88
CA LEU A 52 -1.79 5.78 7.57
C LEU A 52 -2.38 4.59 6.78
N ASP A 53 -3.45 3.97 7.29
CA ASP A 53 -4.23 2.93 6.59
C ASP A 53 -3.40 1.82 5.93
N ASN A 54 -2.43 1.26 6.67
CA ASN A 54 -1.50 0.23 6.21
C ASN A 54 -0.65 0.65 4.98
N LYS A 55 -0.59 1.95 4.68
CA LYS A 55 0.18 2.54 3.58
C LYS A 55 1.19 3.55 4.14
N CYS A 56 2.34 3.67 3.48
CA CYS A 56 3.25 4.76 3.79
C CYS A 56 2.71 6.07 3.20
N VAL A 57 3.09 7.22 3.79
CA VAL A 57 2.61 8.54 3.35
C VAL A 57 2.87 8.79 1.86
N TRP A 58 3.99 8.31 1.33
CA TRP A 58 4.29 8.44 -0.10
C TRP A 58 3.33 7.61 -0.96
N CYS A 59 3.12 6.34 -0.61
CA CYS A 59 2.21 5.45 -1.33
C CYS A 59 0.76 5.97 -1.29
N CYS A 60 0.30 6.42 -0.13
CA CYS A 60 -1.03 7.02 0.03
C CYS A 60 -1.22 8.26 -0.85
N TYR A 61 -0.22 9.16 -0.87
CA TYR A 61 -0.26 10.35 -1.72
C TYR A 61 -0.22 9.99 -3.21
N SER A 62 0.66 9.06 -3.61
CA SER A 62 0.78 8.63 -5.00
C SER A 62 -0.49 7.96 -5.50
N GLU A 63 -1.15 7.15 -4.69
CA GLU A 63 -2.42 6.52 -5.04
C GLU A 63 -3.53 7.56 -5.25
N ARG A 64 -3.64 8.53 -4.34
CA ARG A 64 -4.65 9.60 -4.46
C ARG A 64 -4.43 10.45 -5.71
N LYS A 65 -3.17 10.72 -6.06
CA LYS A 65 -2.83 11.60 -7.20
C LYS A 65 -2.85 10.88 -8.54
N ASN A 66 -2.38 9.64 -8.58
CA ASN A 66 -2.06 8.93 -9.82
C ASN A 66 -2.94 7.69 -10.04
N GLY A 67 -3.78 7.32 -9.07
CA GLY A 67 -4.59 6.09 -9.12
C GLY A 67 -3.89 4.86 -8.53
N PRO A 68 -4.52 3.67 -8.67
CA PRO A 68 -4.06 2.44 -8.01
C PRO A 68 -2.66 2.03 -8.47
N PRO A 69 -1.87 1.38 -7.59
CA PRO A 69 -0.53 0.94 -7.95
C PRO A 69 -0.56 -0.25 -8.93
N VAL A 70 0.40 -0.24 -9.86
CA VAL A 70 0.70 -1.35 -10.77
C VAL A 70 2.02 -2.03 -10.40
N ALA A 71 2.29 -3.17 -11.03
CA ALA A 71 3.52 -3.92 -10.81
C ALA A 71 4.76 -3.12 -11.27
N CYS A 72 5.76 -3.04 -10.40
CA CYS A 72 7.06 -2.48 -10.72
C CYS A 72 7.78 -3.35 -11.75
N ALA A 73 8.32 -2.75 -12.82
CA ALA A 73 9.04 -3.50 -13.85
C ALA A 73 10.26 -4.25 -13.31
N GLN A 74 10.94 -3.71 -12.29
CA GLN A 74 12.14 -4.29 -11.69
C GLN A 74 11.86 -5.28 -10.55
N CYS A 75 11.15 -4.87 -9.50
CA CYS A 75 10.94 -5.73 -8.31
C CYS A 75 9.59 -6.45 -8.28
N LYS A 76 8.73 -6.26 -9.29
CA LYS A 76 7.39 -6.86 -9.44
C LYS A 76 6.36 -6.53 -8.35
N LEU A 77 6.73 -5.83 -7.29
CA LEU A 77 5.78 -5.33 -6.28
C LEU A 77 4.74 -4.38 -6.90
N LYS A 78 3.48 -4.48 -6.47
CA LYS A 78 2.39 -3.55 -6.80
C LYS A 78 2.58 -2.21 -6.05
N ALA A 79 3.57 -1.44 -6.48
CA ALA A 79 4.02 -0.21 -5.82
C ALA A 79 4.51 0.87 -6.80
N ALA A 80 4.26 0.69 -8.09
CA ALA A 80 4.56 1.66 -9.13
C ALA A 80 3.29 2.44 -9.49
N PHE A 81 3.40 3.76 -9.69
CA PHE A 81 2.23 4.64 -9.87
C PHE A 81 2.34 5.38 -11.21
N PRO A 82 1.52 5.04 -12.22
CA PRO A 82 1.57 5.66 -13.54
C PRO A 82 1.16 7.13 -13.45
N LYS A 83 1.99 8.06 -13.92
CA LYS A 83 1.66 9.50 -13.86
C LYS A 83 0.78 9.97 -15.02
N ASP A 84 0.84 9.27 -16.14
CA ASP A 84 0.21 9.66 -17.39
C ASP A 84 -0.26 8.39 -18.13
N PRO A 85 -1.54 8.30 -18.51
CA PRO A 85 -2.06 7.20 -19.32
C PRO A 85 -1.36 7.03 -20.67
N SER A 86 -0.72 8.07 -21.20
CA SER A 86 -0.01 8.05 -22.49
C SER A 86 1.38 7.41 -22.42
N GLN A 87 1.98 7.26 -21.24
CA GLN A 87 3.33 6.68 -21.07
C GLN A 87 3.30 5.19 -20.75
N ARG A 88 2.42 4.42 -21.40
CA ARG A 88 2.26 2.97 -21.15
C ARG A 88 3.47 2.15 -21.60
N ASP A 89 4.24 2.64 -22.57
CA ASP A 89 5.33 1.86 -23.19
C ASP A 89 6.65 1.93 -22.41
N LYS A 90 6.76 2.77 -21.38
CA LYS A 90 7.97 2.87 -20.57
C LYS A 90 7.90 1.96 -19.34
N PRO A 91 8.98 1.20 -19.03
CA PRO A 91 9.00 0.35 -17.84
C PRO A 91 8.82 1.20 -16.58
N LEU A 92 7.69 0.99 -15.90
CA LEU A 92 7.35 1.77 -14.72
C LEU A 92 8.00 1.19 -13.46
N LEU A 93 8.77 2.00 -12.75
CA LEU A 93 9.48 1.59 -11.54
C LEU A 93 8.79 2.13 -10.28
N CYS A 94 8.81 1.35 -9.19
CA CYS A 94 8.44 1.84 -7.87
C CYS A 94 9.49 2.85 -7.37
N ARG A 95 9.16 3.63 -6.32
CA ARG A 95 10.09 4.64 -5.78
C ARG A 95 11.44 4.06 -5.36
N MET A 96 11.46 2.85 -4.80
CA MET A 96 12.70 2.23 -4.34
C MET A 96 13.62 1.88 -5.50
N CYS A 97 13.07 1.23 -6.52
CA CYS A 97 13.79 0.90 -7.76
C CYS A 97 14.24 2.17 -8.49
N LEU A 98 13.41 3.22 -8.54
CA LEU A 98 13.79 4.50 -9.15
C LEU A 98 14.96 5.17 -8.39
N MET A 99 14.95 5.15 -7.06
CA MET A 99 16.06 5.70 -6.28
C MET A 99 17.34 4.88 -6.45
N ALA A 100 17.23 3.55 -6.50
CA ALA A 100 18.37 2.66 -6.76
C ALA A 100 18.96 2.90 -8.16
N HIS A 101 18.12 2.95 -9.19
CA HIS A 101 18.55 3.21 -10.57
C HIS A 101 19.25 4.57 -10.68
N LYS A 102 18.75 5.61 -10.01
CA LYS A 102 19.39 6.94 -9.96
C LYS A 102 20.73 6.94 -9.22
N ALA A 103 20.87 6.10 -8.18
CA ALA A 103 22.12 5.97 -7.45
C ALA A 103 23.19 5.30 -8.34
N THR A 104 22.82 4.28 -9.12
CA THR A 104 23.72 3.59 -10.06
C THR A 104 24.04 4.45 -11.29
N SER A 105 23.07 5.20 -11.83
CA SER A 105 23.28 6.03 -13.03
C SER A 105 24.14 7.28 -12.78
N LYS A 106 24.19 7.77 -11.54
CA LYS A 106 25.11 8.86 -11.15
C LYS A 106 26.60 8.47 -11.24
N GLY A 107 26.91 7.18 -11.38
CA GLY A 107 28.29 6.70 -11.61
C GLY A 107 28.73 6.74 -13.08
N LEU A 108 27.82 6.92 -14.06
CA LEU A 108 28.12 6.62 -15.47
C LEU A 108 27.63 7.65 -16.51
N ALA A 109 27.11 8.83 -16.14
CA ALA A 109 26.67 9.80 -17.16
C ALA A 109 26.82 11.27 -16.74
N LYS A 110 28.00 11.84 -17.02
CA LYS A 110 28.06 13.08 -17.80
C LYS A 110 27.61 12.70 -19.22
N GLU A 111 26.80 13.54 -19.87
CA GLU A 111 26.31 13.40 -21.26
C GLU A 111 25.09 12.49 -21.50
N ALA A 112 23.91 13.08 -21.28
CA ALA A 112 22.79 13.09 -22.24
C ALA A 112 21.66 13.91 -21.62
N GLN A 113 21.61 15.20 -21.98
CA GLN A 113 20.59 16.15 -21.53
C GLN A 113 19.25 15.94 -22.24
N SER A 114 18.20 16.49 -21.61
CA SER A 114 16.87 16.81 -22.14
C SER A 114 15.85 15.65 -22.06
N SER A 115 14.78 15.67 -21.28
CA SER A 115 13.92 16.77 -20.85
C SER A 115 13.17 16.39 -19.56
N GLN A 116 13.32 17.18 -18.49
CA GLN A 116 12.21 17.72 -17.69
C GLN A 116 12.80 18.56 -16.55
N LYS A 117 12.61 19.88 -16.68
CA LYS A 117 13.11 20.90 -15.76
C LYS A 117 12.66 20.63 -14.32
N GLN A 118 13.65 20.83 -13.47
CA GLN A 118 13.68 20.83 -12.03
C GLN A 118 13.04 22.13 -11.52
N SER A 119 12.08 22.05 -10.60
CA SER A 119 11.74 23.16 -9.71
C SER A 119 12.02 22.72 -8.29
N VAL A 120 13.29 22.87 -7.87
CA VAL A 120 13.68 22.82 -6.46
C VAL A 120 14.06 24.24 -6.08
N ILE A 121 13.17 24.88 -5.33
CA ILE A 121 13.40 26.14 -4.64
C ILE A 121 14.35 25.86 -3.47
N VAL A 122 15.56 26.42 -3.49
CA VAL A 122 16.31 26.83 -2.30
C VAL A 122 17.15 28.05 -2.67
N LYS A 123 16.84 29.22 -2.09
CA LYS A 123 17.85 30.22 -1.75
C LYS A 123 17.60 30.71 -0.33
N GLN A 124 18.66 30.60 0.47
CA GLN A 124 18.80 31.10 1.82
C GLN A 124 18.81 32.63 1.86
N ALA A 125 18.55 33.13 3.07
CA ALA A 125 18.49 34.51 3.49
C ALA A 125 19.74 35.35 3.17
N THR A 126 19.49 36.60 2.80
CA THR A 126 20.36 37.75 3.09
C THR A 126 19.48 38.93 3.48
N HIS A 127 19.71 39.45 4.68
CA HIS A 127 19.13 40.68 5.20
C HIS A 127 19.35 41.86 4.24
N ARG A 128 18.28 42.57 3.87
CA ARG A 128 18.30 44.03 3.70
C ARG A 128 17.02 44.66 4.24
N LYS A 129 17.22 45.51 5.23
CA LYS A 129 16.31 46.40 5.94
C LYS A 129 15.85 47.53 4.99
N ARG A 130 14.55 47.85 4.95
CA ARG A 130 13.92 49.13 4.57
C ARG A 130 12.41 48.99 4.80
N LYS A 131 11.92 49.48 5.94
CA LYS A 131 11.21 50.76 6.16
C LYS A 131 9.76 50.72 5.63
N HIS A 132 8.84 50.60 6.59
CA HIS A 132 7.41 50.81 6.48
C HIS A 132 7.17 52.29 6.24
N ASP A 133 6.38 52.63 5.21
CA ASP A 133 5.76 53.94 5.07
C ASP A 133 4.37 53.78 4.45
N ASP A 134 3.49 54.63 4.95
CA ASP A 134 2.05 54.69 4.83
C ASP A 134 1.58 54.98 3.40
N ALA A 135 0.43 54.42 3.00
CA ALA A 135 -0.47 55.03 2.03
C ALA A 135 -1.86 54.37 2.06
N ASN A 136 -2.73 54.99 2.85
CA ASN A 136 -4.18 55.05 2.74
C ASN A 136 -4.66 55.20 1.28
N GLU A 137 -5.72 54.48 0.88
CA GLU A 137 -6.69 54.92 -0.15
C GLU A 137 -7.97 54.03 -0.12
N HIS A 138 -9.02 54.62 0.47
CA HIS A 138 -10.43 54.59 0.06
C HIS A 138 -11.21 53.27 -0.08
N ARG A 139 -11.91 52.92 1.01
CA ARG A 139 -13.06 52.00 1.04
C ARG A 139 -14.37 52.81 0.87
N HIS A 140 -14.94 52.82 -0.33
CA HIS A 140 -16.22 53.47 -0.58
C HIS A 140 -17.42 52.65 -0.08
N LYS A 141 -18.36 53.40 0.49
CA LYS A 141 -19.55 53.01 1.23
C LYS A 141 -20.61 52.34 0.35
N PHE A 142 -21.32 51.38 0.95
CA PHE A 142 -22.65 50.95 0.55
C PHE A 142 -23.63 52.14 0.54
N SER A 143 -24.39 52.33 -0.54
CA SER A 143 -25.78 52.79 -0.52
C SER A 143 -26.47 52.56 -1.87
N LYS A 144 -27.67 51.96 -1.77
CA LYS A 144 -28.76 51.76 -2.74
C LYS A 144 -28.85 52.73 -3.93
N SER A 145 -29.18 52.18 -5.11
CA SER A 145 -30.42 52.46 -5.88
C SER A 145 -30.23 52.15 -7.38
N SER A 146 -31.06 51.28 -7.95
CA SER A 146 -31.85 51.56 -9.18
C SER A 146 -32.43 50.27 -9.77
N LEU A 147 -33.73 50.30 -10.01
CA LEU A 147 -34.48 49.33 -10.81
C LEU A 147 -33.92 49.23 -12.23
N ALA A 148 -33.47 48.04 -12.62
CA ALA A 148 -33.64 47.43 -13.94
C ALA A 148 -33.04 46.00 -13.88
N THR A 149 -33.67 45.07 -14.60
CA THR A 149 -33.30 43.64 -14.78
C THR A 149 -33.59 42.68 -13.62
N ASP A 150 -34.88 42.58 -13.28
CA ASP A 150 -35.48 41.46 -12.52
C ASP A 150 -35.29 40.08 -13.24
N VAL A 151 -34.99 40.10 -14.53
CA VAL A 151 -34.84 38.88 -15.36
C VAL A 151 -33.51 38.14 -15.12
N GLY A 152 -32.46 38.85 -14.66
CA GLY A 152 -31.12 38.25 -14.47
C GLY A 152 -30.95 37.50 -13.14
N ALA A 153 -31.67 37.93 -12.10
CA ALA A 153 -31.64 37.28 -10.78
C ALA A 153 -32.43 35.96 -10.78
N GLU A 154 -33.56 35.92 -11.48
CA GLU A 154 -34.37 34.72 -11.71
C GLU A 154 -33.60 33.67 -12.54
N HIS A 155 -32.86 34.12 -13.57
CA HIS A 155 -32.04 33.23 -14.41
C HIS A 155 -30.85 32.62 -13.66
N ALA A 156 -30.16 33.42 -12.84
CA ALA A 156 -29.05 32.93 -12.00
C ALA A 156 -29.53 31.98 -10.89
N GLN A 157 -30.72 32.20 -10.33
CA GLN A 157 -31.34 31.28 -9.37
C GLN A 157 -31.77 29.96 -10.03
N SER A 158 -32.30 30.02 -11.26
CA SER A 158 -32.64 28.84 -12.06
C SER A 158 -31.40 28.01 -12.41
N GLU A 159 -30.29 28.64 -12.79
CA GLU A 159 -29.01 27.96 -13.05
C GLU A 159 -28.46 27.30 -11.78
N HIS A 160 -28.49 28.01 -10.65
CA HIS A 160 -28.07 27.47 -9.37
C HIS A 160 -28.94 26.26 -8.95
N LEU A 161 -30.25 26.30 -9.21
CA LEU A 161 -31.15 25.18 -8.93
C LEU A 161 -30.81 23.93 -9.78
N LEU A 162 -30.47 24.11 -11.06
CA LEU A 162 -30.03 23.01 -11.94
C LEU A 162 -28.71 22.38 -11.47
N VAL A 163 -27.75 23.20 -11.05
CA VAL A 163 -26.47 22.72 -10.50
C VAL A 163 -26.71 21.95 -9.20
N VAL A 164 -27.57 22.44 -8.32
CA VAL A 164 -27.97 21.73 -7.09
C VAL A 164 -28.66 20.40 -7.43
N GLN A 165 -29.51 20.36 -8.44
CA GLN A 165 -30.17 19.13 -8.88
C GLN A 165 -29.14 18.12 -9.43
N GLN A 166 -28.20 18.57 -10.25
CA GLN A 166 -27.12 17.73 -10.76
C GLN A 166 -26.28 17.11 -9.64
N TYR A 167 -25.91 17.90 -8.62
CA TYR A 167 -25.18 17.37 -7.47
C TYR A 167 -26.02 16.38 -6.67
N LYS A 168 -27.33 16.60 -6.52
CA LYS A 168 -28.23 15.64 -5.89
C LYS A 168 -28.26 14.33 -6.65
N ASP A 169 -28.36 14.37 -7.98
CA ASP A 169 -28.39 13.18 -8.82
C ASP A 169 -27.06 12.41 -8.75
N GLU A 170 -25.92 13.12 -8.75
CA GLU A 170 -24.60 12.52 -8.57
C GLU A 170 -24.43 11.86 -7.19
N ILE A 171 -24.94 12.49 -6.12
CA ILE A 171 -24.97 11.91 -4.79
C ILE A 171 -25.79 10.62 -4.76
N HIS A 172 -26.99 10.62 -5.36
CA HIS A 172 -27.84 9.42 -5.42
C HIS A 172 -27.16 8.28 -6.21
N GLU A 173 -26.50 8.60 -7.32
CA GLU A 173 -25.79 7.59 -8.10
C GLU A 173 -24.59 7.01 -7.35
N LEU A 174 -23.83 7.86 -6.64
CA LEU A 174 -22.74 7.42 -5.77
C LEU A 174 -23.26 6.54 -4.63
N GLN A 175 -24.37 6.91 -4.00
CA GLN A 175 -25.02 6.10 -2.96
C GLN A 175 -25.43 4.73 -3.51
N LYS A 176 -26.02 4.66 -4.70
CA LYS A 176 -26.36 3.40 -5.37
C LYS A 176 -25.13 2.54 -5.64
N LYS A 177 -24.02 3.14 -6.08
CA LYS A 177 -22.74 2.44 -6.29
C LYS A 177 -22.15 1.93 -4.97
N CYS A 178 -22.30 2.67 -3.88
CA CYS A 178 -21.87 2.22 -2.55
C CYS A 178 -22.69 1.02 -2.08
N ALA A 179 -24.03 1.10 -2.17
CA ALA A 179 -24.92 0.00 -1.78
C ALA A 179 -24.63 -1.29 -2.59
N GLU A 180 -24.38 -1.17 -3.89
CA GLU A 180 -24.01 -2.32 -4.71
C GLU A 180 -22.66 -2.93 -4.31
N LYS A 181 -21.67 -2.08 -3.97
CA LYS A 181 -20.38 -2.57 -3.45
C LYS A 181 -20.53 -3.26 -2.10
N GLU A 182 -21.36 -2.74 -1.21
CA GLU A 182 -21.66 -3.37 0.09
C GLU A 182 -22.31 -4.74 -0.10
N ARG A 183 -23.27 -4.84 -1.03
CA ARG A 183 -23.90 -6.12 -1.41
C ARG A 183 -22.87 -7.14 -1.91
N LEU A 184 -21.96 -6.72 -2.80
CA LEU A 184 -20.90 -7.58 -3.33
C LEU A 184 -19.91 -8.02 -2.26
N ILE A 185 -19.52 -7.13 -1.35
CA ILE A 185 -18.64 -7.46 -0.22
C ILE A 185 -19.28 -8.56 0.64
N LEU A 186 -20.56 -8.38 1.00
CA LEU A 186 -21.29 -9.37 1.78
C LEU A 186 -21.37 -10.74 1.09
N GLU A 187 -21.55 -10.76 -0.23
CA GLU A 187 -21.56 -12.00 -1.01
C GLU A 187 -20.19 -12.70 -0.99
N ARG A 188 -19.10 -11.93 -1.07
CA ARG A 188 -17.72 -12.45 -0.97
C ARG A 188 -17.43 -12.99 0.43
N ASP A 189 -17.87 -12.30 1.47
CA ASP A 189 -17.70 -12.74 2.87
C ASP A 189 -18.42 -14.07 3.12
N LYS A 190 -19.65 -14.23 2.59
CA LYS A 190 -20.36 -15.52 2.62
C LYS A 190 -19.58 -16.63 1.93
N LYS A 191 -18.98 -16.35 0.76
CA LYS A 191 -18.17 -17.35 0.05
C LYS A 191 -16.90 -17.70 0.80
N ILE A 192 -16.23 -16.73 1.42
CA ILE A 192 -15.07 -16.95 2.30
C ILE A 192 -15.46 -17.86 3.47
N ALA A 193 -16.60 -17.60 4.12
CA ALA A 193 -17.08 -18.43 5.22
C ALA A 193 -17.34 -19.89 4.79
N SER A 194 -18.01 -20.10 3.65
CA SER A 194 -18.25 -21.45 3.09
C SER A 194 -16.94 -22.19 2.82
N LEU A 195 -16.01 -21.56 2.10
CA LEU A 195 -14.72 -22.17 1.76
C LEU A 195 -13.87 -22.46 3.01
N SER A 196 -13.94 -21.60 4.01
CA SER A 196 -13.24 -21.82 5.28
C SER A 196 -13.80 -23.03 6.03
N ALA A 197 -15.13 -23.22 6.02
CA ALA A 197 -15.78 -24.39 6.59
C ALA A 197 -15.40 -25.68 5.84
N GLU A 198 -15.41 -25.65 4.50
CA GLU A 198 -14.98 -26.77 3.65
C GLU A 198 -13.51 -27.14 3.90
N MET A 199 -12.63 -26.15 4.01
CA MET A 199 -11.21 -26.36 4.29
C MET A 199 -11.00 -27.01 5.68
N MET A 200 -11.72 -26.54 6.70
CA MET A 200 -11.66 -27.14 8.04
C MET A 200 -12.15 -28.59 8.04
N GLN A 201 -13.21 -28.89 7.28
CA GLN A 201 -13.72 -30.26 7.17
C GLN A 201 -12.70 -31.16 6.43
N MET A 202 -12.15 -30.69 5.32
CA MET A 202 -11.14 -31.42 4.54
C MET A 202 -9.89 -31.70 5.37
N GLU A 203 -9.44 -30.75 6.20
CA GLU A 203 -8.30 -30.93 7.10
C GLU A 203 -8.59 -32.01 8.16
N ARG A 204 -9.79 -32.00 8.76
CA ARG A 204 -10.22 -33.04 9.71
C ARG A 204 -10.25 -34.42 9.06
N ASP A 205 -10.84 -34.53 7.88
CA ASP A 205 -10.96 -35.80 7.15
C ASP A 205 -9.59 -36.32 6.70
N SER A 206 -8.68 -35.43 6.30
CA SER A 206 -7.30 -35.78 5.96
C SER A 206 -6.55 -36.33 7.19
N LYS A 207 -6.63 -35.62 8.34
CA LYS A 207 -6.02 -36.07 9.60
C LYS A 207 -6.58 -37.43 10.04
N ALA A 208 -7.90 -37.61 9.98
CA ALA A 208 -8.55 -38.87 10.31
C ALA A 208 -8.07 -40.02 9.42
N ARG A 209 -7.97 -39.80 8.10
CA ARG A 209 -7.43 -40.79 7.15
C ARG A 209 -5.98 -41.17 7.44
N ILE A 210 -5.13 -40.19 7.74
CA ILE A 210 -3.73 -40.44 8.10
C ILE A 210 -3.64 -41.31 9.36
N LEU A 211 -4.41 -40.97 10.40
CA LEU A 211 -4.44 -41.75 11.65
C LEU A 211 -4.94 -43.19 11.41
N GLN A 212 -5.98 -43.35 10.58
CA GLN A 212 -6.49 -44.67 10.20
C GLN A 212 -5.44 -45.50 9.46
N LEU A 213 -4.77 -44.91 8.46
CA LEU A 213 -3.70 -45.58 7.73
C LEU A 213 -2.53 -45.96 8.64
N GLN A 214 -2.11 -45.05 9.54
CA GLN A 214 -1.07 -45.35 10.53
C GLN A 214 -1.44 -46.52 11.42
N LYS A 215 -2.69 -46.57 11.91
CA LYS A 215 -3.18 -47.69 12.72
C LYS A 215 -3.18 -49.00 11.94
N GLN A 216 -3.63 -48.99 10.69
CA GLN A 216 -3.61 -50.17 9.80
C GLN A 216 -2.18 -50.66 9.55
N HIS A 217 -1.25 -49.76 9.27
CA HIS A 217 0.17 -50.09 9.10
C HIS A 217 0.79 -50.68 10.37
N GLN A 218 0.49 -50.12 11.55
CA GLN A 218 0.94 -50.65 12.83
C GLN A 218 0.42 -52.07 13.07
N GLU A 219 -0.85 -52.32 12.78
CA GLU A 219 -1.45 -53.64 12.96
C GLU A 219 -0.85 -54.67 12.01
N LEU A 220 -0.72 -54.34 10.71
CA LEU A 220 -0.06 -55.21 9.74
C LEU A 220 1.39 -55.52 10.16
N THR A 221 2.11 -54.52 10.64
CA THR A 221 3.48 -54.68 11.14
C THR A 221 3.51 -55.64 12.34
N ARG A 222 2.57 -55.54 13.29
CA ARG A 222 2.46 -56.48 14.42
C ARG A 222 2.20 -57.90 13.93
N THR A 223 1.26 -58.09 13.00
CA THR A 223 0.94 -59.40 12.42
C THR A 223 2.16 -60.04 11.77
N LEU A 224 2.90 -59.27 10.95
CA LEU A 224 4.11 -59.76 10.28
C LEU A 224 5.20 -60.15 11.29
N HIS A 225 5.41 -59.35 12.34
CA HIS A 225 6.36 -59.71 13.40
C HIS A 225 5.97 -61.00 14.12
N GLU A 226 4.68 -61.23 14.36
CA GLU A 226 4.22 -62.46 15.02
C GLU A 226 4.35 -63.69 14.11
N GLN A 227 4.07 -63.53 12.81
CA GLN A 227 4.33 -64.58 11.82
C GLN A 227 5.82 -64.92 11.73
N ILE A 228 6.72 -63.92 11.68
CA ILE A 228 8.17 -64.13 11.68
C ILE A 228 8.60 -64.91 12.92
N ARG A 229 8.10 -64.56 14.11
CA ARG A 229 8.39 -65.31 15.35
C ARG A 229 7.92 -66.75 15.28
N THR A 230 6.71 -66.98 14.77
CA THR A 230 6.11 -68.32 14.66
C THR A 230 6.90 -69.20 13.69
N LEU A 231 7.19 -68.68 12.50
CA LEU A 231 8.01 -69.37 11.50
C LEU A 231 9.42 -69.63 12.01
N SER A 232 10.04 -68.66 12.70
CA SER A 232 11.36 -68.84 13.32
C SER A 232 11.39 -69.95 14.36
N LYS A 233 10.30 -70.13 15.13
CA LYS A 233 10.17 -71.24 16.08
C LYS A 233 10.06 -72.58 15.35
N GLN A 234 9.23 -72.66 14.30
CA GLN A 234 9.07 -73.86 13.49
C GLN A 234 10.39 -74.29 12.83
N VAL A 235 11.13 -73.34 12.23
CA VAL A 235 12.45 -73.61 11.64
C VAL A 235 13.42 -74.20 12.67
N ARG A 236 13.48 -73.63 13.88
CA ARG A 236 14.34 -74.16 14.95
C ARG A 236 13.93 -75.57 15.41
N GLN A 237 12.64 -75.89 15.40
CA GLN A 237 12.15 -77.23 15.75
C GLN A 237 12.55 -78.25 14.68
N LEU A 238 12.40 -77.91 13.40
CA LEU A 238 12.82 -78.76 12.29
C LEU A 238 14.34 -78.99 12.29
N GLN A 239 15.14 -77.95 12.57
CA GLN A 239 16.61 -78.07 12.69
C GLN A 239 17.09 -78.97 13.83
N LYS A 240 16.26 -79.18 14.87
CA LYS A 240 16.59 -80.08 15.99
C LYS A 240 16.15 -81.53 15.77
N GLY A 241 15.32 -81.78 14.74
CA GLY A 241 14.81 -83.11 14.39
C GLY A 241 15.52 -83.77 13.21
N SER A 242 16.51 -83.09 12.62
CA SER A 242 17.48 -83.61 11.64
C SER A 242 18.84 -83.76 12.29
#